data_AF-A0A162BK05-F1
#
_entry.id   AF-A0A162BK05-F1
#
_cell.length_a   1.000
_cell.length_b   1.000
_cell.length_c   1.000
_cell.angle_alpha   90.00
_cell.angle_beta   90.00
_cell.angle_gamma   90.00
#
_symmetry.space_group_name_H-M   'P 1'
#
loop_
_entity.id
_entity.type
_entity.pdbx_description
1 polymer ?
#
loop_
_entity_poly.entity_id
_entity_poly.type
_entity_poly.pdbx_seq_one_letter_code
_entity_poly.pdbx_strand_id
1 'polypeptide(L)'
;MQKSNHKILVIVISFLAMAMVFAIDAQIPLGVAGGVPHIIPILISLWAKNTRFTLTLAVLGSCLTIFAFYISPSGGELWKVMFNRGIALVAIWACALLTIKYFSELTKQVALEKELEKIQIYRETIAGVNHLVRNLQSNFLIINHSEKLKEDLGEETIHALNASSREVRDILDKLGELEDVTPEVISDIAYSNVNQTK
;
A
#
# COMPACT_ATOMS: atom_id res chain seq x y z
N MET A 1 13.63 -10.95 -12.93
CA MET A 1 13.12 -12.32 -13.24
C MET A 1 12.71 -13.13 -11.99
N GLN A 2 13.38 -12.99 -10.84
CA GLN A 2 13.14 -13.82 -9.63
C GLN A 2 11.70 -13.76 -9.06
N LYS A 3 11.02 -12.60 -9.15
CA LYS A 3 9.66 -12.39 -8.61
C LYS A 3 8.56 -13.14 -9.41
N SER A 4 8.80 -13.44 -10.69
CA SER A 4 7.86 -14.20 -11.53
C SER A 4 7.92 -15.70 -11.22
N ASN A 5 9.14 -16.23 -11.09
CA ASN A 5 9.38 -17.64 -10.79
C ASN A 5 8.80 -18.02 -9.41
N HIS A 6 8.90 -17.13 -8.42
CA HIS A 6 8.30 -17.35 -7.10
C HIS A 6 6.77 -17.45 -7.16
N LYS A 7 6.10 -16.58 -7.92
CA LYS A 7 4.64 -16.65 -8.08
C LYS A 7 4.20 -17.94 -8.75
N ILE A 8 4.88 -18.33 -9.82
CA ILE A 8 4.61 -19.59 -10.54
C ILE A 8 4.82 -20.79 -9.61
N LEU A 9 5.91 -20.79 -8.82
CA LEU A 9 6.19 -21.84 -7.85
C LEU A 9 5.06 -21.96 -6.81
N VAL A 10 4.61 -20.85 -6.22
CA VAL A 10 3.51 -20.86 -5.25
C VAL A 10 2.23 -21.40 -5.88
N ILE A 11 1.92 -21.00 -7.12
CA ILE A 11 0.75 -21.51 -7.85
C ILE A 11 0.84 -23.03 -8.03
N VAL A 12 1.98 -23.53 -8.50
CA VAL A 12 2.20 -24.97 -8.70
C VAL A 12 2.07 -25.73 -7.39
N ILE A 13 2.69 -25.25 -6.30
CA ILE A 13 2.60 -25.87 -4.98
C ILE A 13 1.16 -25.87 -4.46
N SER A 14 0.41 -24.78 -4.62
CA SER A 14 -1.00 -24.72 -4.24
C SER A 14 -1.86 -25.76 -4.97
N PHE A 15 -1.67 -25.93 -6.29
CA PHE A 15 -2.41 -26.93 -7.06
C PHE A 15 -2.00 -28.36 -6.68
N LEU A 16 -0.71 -28.61 -6.46
CA LEU A 16 -0.22 -29.91 -5.98
C LEU A 16 -0.78 -30.25 -4.59
N ALA A 17 -0.78 -29.28 -3.68
CA ALA A 17 -1.37 -29.45 -2.35
C ALA A 17 -2.88 -29.72 -2.43
N MET A 18 -3.60 -29.02 -3.31
CA MET A 18 -5.03 -29.26 -3.54
C MET A 18 -5.29 -30.69 -4.04
N ALA A 19 -4.52 -31.15 -5.02
CA ALA A 19 -4.65 -32.52 -5.55
C ALA A 19 -4.33 -33.57 -4.48
N MET A 20 -3.29 -33.35 -3.68
CA MET A 20 -2.91 -34.26 -2.59
C MET A 20 -3.99 -34.33 -1.50
N VAL A 21 -4.50 -33.18 -1.07
CA VAL A 21 -5.58 -33.11 -0.06
C VAL A 21 -6.83 -33.85 -0.55
N PHE A 22 -7.21 -33.66 -1.81
CA PHE A 22 -8.35 -34.35 -2.40
C PHE A 22 -8.15 -35.87 -2.48
N ALA A 23 -6.96 -36.32 -2.88
CA ALA A 23 -6.64 -37.75 -2.92
C ALA A 23 -6.73 -38.41 -1.54
N ILE A 24 -6.40 -37.66 -0.48
CA ILE A 24 -6.54 -38.10 0.91
C ILE A 24 -8.03 -38.10 1.32
N ASP A 25 -8.78 -37.01 1.11
CA ASP A 25 -10.20 -36.91 1.47
C ASP A 25 -11.06 -37.97 0.77
N ALA A 26 -10.76 -38.29 -0.49
CA ALA A 26 -11.46 -39.33 -1.26
C ALA A 26 -11.27 -40.74 -0.68
N GLN A 27 -10.19 -41.00 0.05
CA GLN A 27 -9.92 -42.30 0.69
C GLN A 27 -10.47 -42.40 2.12
N ILE A 28 -10.83 -41.28 2.73
CA ILE A 28 -11.38 -41.24 4.08
C ILE A 28 -12.85 -41.68 4.02
N PRO A 29 -13.29 -42.63 4.86
CA PRO A 29 -14.69 -43.02 4.94
C PRO A 29 -15.59 -41.83 5.28
N LEU A 30 -16.79 -41.81 4.68
CA LEU A 30 -17.81 -40.83 5.00
C LEU A 30 -18.08 -40.84 6.52
N GLY A 31 -18.23 -39.65 7.12
CA GLY A 31 -18.47 -39.47 8.56
C GLY A 31 -17.26 -38.99 9.37
N VAL A 32 -16.07 -38.96 8.77
CA VAL A 32 -14.87 -38.30 9.33
C VAL A 32 -14.69 -36.93 8.65
N ALA A 33 -14.09 -35.96 9.36
CA ALA A 33 -13.91 -34.58 8.88
C ALA A 33 -12.79 -34.43 7.83
N GLY A 34 -12.82 -35.23 6.75
CA GLY A 34 -11.81 -35.23 5.69
C GLY A 34 -11.82 -33.97 4.80
N GLY A 35 -12.88 -33.16 4.84
CA GLY A 35 -12.99 -31.92 4.06
C GLY A 35 -12.16 -30.75 4.59
N VAL A 36 -11.79 -30.75 5.88
CA VAL A 36 -11.10 -29.63 6.55
C VAL A 36 -9.71 -29.29 5.95
N PRO A 37 -8.86 -30.26 5.56
CA PRO A 37 -7.54 -29.97 5.00
C PRO A 37 -7.55 -29.17 3.68
N HIS A 38 -8.70 -28.97 3.01
CA HIS A 38 -8.81 -28.10 1.82
C HIS A 38 -8.48 -26.62 2.11
N ILE A 39 -8.34 -26.25 3.39
CA ILE A 39 -7.84 -24.94 3.83
C ILE A 39 -6.35 -24.77 3.51
N ILE A 40 -5.55 -25.85 3.48
CA ILE A 40 -4.10 -25.80 3.25
C ILE A 40 -3.72 -25.08 1.95
N PRO A 41 -4.26 -25.45 0.76
CA PRO A 41 -3.95 -24.74 -0.48
C PRO A 41 -4.37 -23.27 -0.47
N ILE A 42 -5.44 -22.93 0.25
CA ILE A 42 -5.90 -21.54 0.45
C ILE A 42 -4.89 -20.76 1.29
N LEU A 43 -4.33 -21.36 2.34
CA LEU A 43 -3.26 -20.74 3.12
C LEU A 43 -1.98 -20.62 2.29
N ILE A 44 -1.64 -21.59 1.44
CA ILE A 44 -0.47 -21.47 0.54
C ILE A 44 -0.65 -20.29 -0.42
N SER A 45 -1.90 -19.97 -0.81
CA SER A 45 -2.20 -18.80 -1.62
C SER A 45 -1.83 -17.46 -0.94
N LEU A 46 -1.63 -17.43 0.39
CA LEU A 46 -1.12 -16.26 1.12
C LEU A 46 0.20 -15.75 0.54
N TRP A 47 1.09 -16.66 0.13
CA TRP A 47 2.39 -16.27 -0.42
C TRP A 47 2.29 -15.71 -1.84
N ALA A 48 1.20 -15.98 -2.58
CA ALA A 48 0.98 -15.43 -3.92
C ALA A 48 0.50 -13.97 -3.90
N LYS A 49 -0.01 -13.47 -2.75
CA LYS A 49 -0.58 -12.12 -2.58
C LYS A 49 -1.59 -11.75 -3.66
N ASN A 50 -2.45 -12.69 -4.05
CA ASN A 50 -3.41 -12.51 -5.14
C ASN A 50 -4.82 -12.96 -4.74
N THR A 51 -5.70 -11.99 -4.49
CA THR A 51 -7.11 -12.17 -4.14
C THR A 51 -7.87 -13.04 -5.14
N ARG A 52 -7.64 -12.86 -6.45
CA ARG A 52 -8.34 -13.66 -7.48
C ARG A 52 -7.93 -15.13 -7.40
N PHE A 53 -6.65 -15.38 -7.15
CA PHE A 53 -6.12 -16.73 -7.00
C PHE A 53 -6.67 -17.44 -5.76
N THR A 54 -6.72 -16.75 -4.62
CA THR A 54 -7.36 -17.27 -3.39
C THR A 54 -8.85 -17.60 -3.62
N LEU A 55 -9.58 -16.75 -4.34
CA LEU A 55 -10.99 -16.99 -4.66
C LEU A 55 -11.18 -18.21 -5.56
N THR A 56 -10.34 -18.37 -6.60
CA THR A 56 -10.35 -19.55 -7.46
C THR A 56 -10.11 -20.83 -6.65
N LEU A 57 -9.15 -20.83 -5.72
CA LEU A 57 -8.87 -21.99 -4.87
C LEU A 57 -10.01 -22.29 -3.89
N ALA A 58 -10.69 -21.28 -3.35
CA ALA A 58 -11.84 -21.47 -2.47
C ALA A 58 -13.04 -22.09 -3.22
N VAL A 59 -13.31 -21.62 -4.44
CA VAL A 59 -14.35 -22.18 -5.31
C VAL A 59 -14.00 -23.62 -5.70
N LEU A 60 -12.77 -23.85 -6.17
CA LEU A 60 -12.31 -25.20 -6.52
C LEU A 60 -12.35 -26.14 -5.31
N GLY A 61 -11.83 -25.72 -4.15
CA GLY A 61 -11.87 -26.50 -2.91
C GLY A 61 -13.30 -26.83 -2.46
N SER A 62 -14.24 -25.90 -2.64
CA SER A 62 -15.67 -26.14 -2.38
C SER A 62 -16.24 -27.19 -3.34
N CYS A 63 -15.96 -27.07 -4.64
CA CYS A 63 -16.37 -28.07 -5.64
C CYS A 63 -15.77 -29.44 -5.34
N LEU A 64 -14.48 -29.51 -5.01
CA LEU A 64 -13.78 -30.76 -4.68
C LEU A 64 -14.35 -31.40 -3.42
N THR A 65 -14.72 -30.61 -2.40
CA THR A 65 -15.39 -31.10 -1.19
C THR A 65 -16.74 -31.73 -1.50
N ILE A 66 -17.48 -31.18 -2.47
CA ILE A 66 -18.75 -31.74 -2.95
C ILE A 66 -18.52 -32.99 -3.80
N PHE A 67 -17.52 -32.99 -4.69
CA PHE A 67 -17.19 -34.16 -5.51
C PHE A 67 -16.69 -35.34 -4.66
N ALA A 68 -15.91 -35.07 -3.62
CA ALA A 68 -15.44 -36.08 -2.68
C ALA A 68 -16.60 -36.82 -2.00
N PHE A 69 -17.73 -36.15 -1.74
CA PHE A 69 -18.92 -36.82 -1.19
C PHE A 69 -19.45 -37.98 -2.06
N TYR A 70 -19.35 -37.87 -3.38
CA TYR A 70 -19.81 -38.91 -4.31
C TYR A 70 -18.79 -40.05 -4.51
N ILE A 71 -17.51 -39.80 -4.22
CA ILE A 71 -16.42 -40.75 -4.46
C ILE A 71 -16.03 -41.49 -3.17
N SER A 72 -16.14 -40.84 -2.01
CA SER A 72 -15.70 -41.40 -0.74
C SER A 72 -16.45 -42.70 -0.38
N PRO A 73 -15.77 -43.68 0.24
CA PRO A 73 -16.39 -44.93 0.69
C PRO A 73 -17.59 -44.67 1.62
N SER A 74 -18.66 -45.45 1.42
CA SER A 74 -19.85 -45.42 2.29
C SER A 74 -19.48 -45.64 3.75
N GLY A 75 -19.90 -44.72 4.62
CA GLY A 75 -19.60 -44.75 6.05
C GLY A 75 -20.31 -43.63 6.80
N GLY A 76 -20.44 -43.78 8.11
CA GLY A 76 -21.01 -42.75 8.98
C GLY A 76 -22.52 -42.53 8.82
N GLU A 77 -23.10 -41.78 9.75
CA GLU A 77 -24.50 -41.37 9.68
C GLU A 77 -24.64 -40.12 8.79
N LEU A 78 -25.67 -40.09 7.94
CA LEU A 78 -25.88 -39.03 6.93
C LEU A 78 -25.82 -37.62 7.53
N TRP A 79 -26.38 -37.42 8.72
CA TRP A 79 -26.35 -36.11 9.39
C TRP A 79 -24.93 -35.67 9.79
N LYS A 80 -24.06 -36.61 10.22
CA LYS A 80 -22.65 -36.33 10.55
C LYS A 80 -21.86 -35.96 9.30
N VAL A 81 -22.15 -36.63 8.18
CA VAL A 81 -21.54 -36.33 6.89
C VAL A 81 -21.89 -34.90 6.45
N MET A 82 -23.18 -34.57 6.44
CA MET A 82 -23.65 -33.24 6.03
C MET A 82 -23.12 -32.14 6.95
N PHE A 83 -23.08 -32.39 8.26
CA PHE A 83 -22.53 -31.46 9.24
C PHE A 83 -21.02 -31.21 9.04
N ASN A 84 -20.23 -32.27 8.85
CA ASN A 84 -18.79 -32.17 8.59
C ASN A 84 -18.48 -31.43 7.28
N ARG A 85 -19.28 -31.65 6.23
CA ARG A 85 -19.14 -30.94 4.95
C ARG A 85 -19.53 -29.48 5.08
N GLY A 86 -20.58 -29.17 5.84
CA GLY A 86 -20.97 -27.80 6.18
C GLY A 86 -19.85 -27.05 6.91
N ILE A 87 -19.28 -27.65 7.95
CA ILE A 87 -18.14 -27.07 8.69
C ILE A 87 -16.93 -26.87 7.78
N ALA A 88 -16.60 -27.84 6.93
CA ALA A 88 -15.48 -27.71 6.00
C ALA A 88 -15.67 -26.53 5.03
N LEU A 89 -16.87 -26.36 4.46
CA LEU A 89 -17.18 -25.23 3.58
C LEU A 89 -17.08 -23.89 4.33
N VAL A 90 -17.66 -23.81 5.53
CA VAL A 90 -17.56 -22.60 6.36
C VAL A 90 -16.09 -22.26 6.64
N ALA A 91 -15.26 -23.26 6.97
CA ALA A 91 -13.85 -23.05 7.26
C ALA A 91 -13.05 -22.60 6.01
N ILE A 92 -13.30 -23.22 4.84
CA ILE A 92 -12.74 -22.81 3.54
C ILE A 92 -13.03 -21.33 3.28
N TRP A 93 -14.30 -20.92 3.38
CA TRP A 93 -14.71 -19.55 3.10
C TRP A 93 -14.24 -18.56 4.17
N ALA A 94 -14.25 -18.94 5.45
CA ALA A 94 -13.70 -18.12 6.53
C ALA A 94 -12.20 -17.83 6.30
N CYS A 95 -11.41 -18.85 5.97
CA CYS A 95 -9.99 -18.68 5.66
C CYS A 95 -9.76 -17.87 4.38
N ALA A 96 -10.58 -18.07 3.34
CA ALA A 96 -10.50 -17.29 2.11
C ALA A 96 -10.78 -15.80 2.37
N LEU A 97 -11.88 -15.47 3.06
CA LEU A 97 -12.23 -14.09 3.39
C LEU A 97 -11.19 -13.42 4.28
N LEU A 98 -10.67 -14.13 5.29
CA LEU A 98 -9.62 -13.63 6.16
C LEU A 98 -8.33 -13.32 5.38
N THR A 99 -7.94 -14.21 4.46
CA THR A 99 -6.78 -14.03 3.57
C THR A 99 -6.94 -12.81 2.69
N ILE A 100 -8.12 -12.62 2.09
CA ILE A 100 -8.43 -11.47 1.24
C ILE A 100 -8.37 -10.16 2.04
N LYS A 101 -8.97 -10.13 3.24
CA LYS A 101 -8.92 -8.97 4.13
C LYS A 101 -7.48 -8.63 4.51
N TYR A 102 -6.68 -9.63 4.86
CA TYR A 102 -5.28 -9.46 5.21
C TYR A 102 -4.47 -8.83 4.06
N PHE A 103 -4.68 -9.26 2.81
CA PHE A 103 -4.01 -8.66 1.66
C PHE A 103 -4.44 -7.22 1.39
N SER A 104 -5.73 -6.92 1.56
CA SER A 104 -6.21 -5.55 1.44
C SER A 104 -5.52 -4.65 2.47
N GLU A 105 -5.34 -5.13 3.69
CA GLU A 105 -4.73 -4.35 4.77
C GLU A 105 -3.23 -4.12 4.54
N LEU A 106 -2.49 -5.17 4.15
CA LEU A 106 -1.08 -5.03 3.78
C LEU A 106 -0.86 -4.04 2.63
N THR A 107 -1.75 -4.05 1.64
CA THR A 107 -1.64 -3.14 0.50
C THR A 107 -1.89 -1.69 0.92
N LYS A 108 -2.83 -1.46 1.85
CA LYS A 108 -3.08 -0.14 2.44
C LYS A 108 -1.90 0.36 3.26
N GLN A 109 -1.29 -0.49 4.08
CA GLN A 109 -0.12 -0.10 4.88
C GLN A 109 1.04 0.31 3.98
N VAL A 110 1.37 -0.49 2.96
CA VAL A 110 2.42 -0.15 1.99
C VAL A 110 2.09 1.13 1.21
N ALA A 111 0.82 1.37 0.91
CA ALA A 111 0.40 2.62 0.26
C ALA A 111 0.57 3.82 1.22
N LEU A 112 0.18 3.67 2.48
CA LEU A 112 0.31 4.70 3.50
C LEU A 112 1.78 5.03 3.80
N GLU A 113 2.63 4.02 3.95
CA GLU A 113 4.08 4.20 4.12
C GLU A 113 4.68 5.02 2.97
N LYS A 114 4.27 4.76 1.73
CA LYS A 114 4.73 5.54 0.57
C LYS A 114 4.22 6.97 0.59
N GLU A 115 3.00 7.22 1.02
CA GLU A 115 2.49 8.58 1.17
C GLU A 115 3.27 9.34 2.27
N LEU A 116 3.56 8.68 3.40
CA LEU A 116 4.40 9.26 4.45
C LEU A 116 5.83 9.55 3.98
N GLU A 117 6.45 8.62 3.23
CA GLU A 117 7.79 8.81 2.66
C GLU A 117 7.83 10.03 1.72
N LYS A 118 6.80 10.22 0.89
CA LYS A 118 6.69 11.43 0.05
C LYS A 118 6.60 12.69 0.89
N ILE A 119 5.73 12.72 1.90
CA ILE A 119 5.57 13.88 2.80
C ILE A 119 6.90 14.20 3.50
N GLN A 120 7.63 13.17 3.94
CA GLN A 120 8.96 13.33 4.54
C GLN A 120 9.95 13.98 3.58
N ILE A 121 10.05 13.47 2.35
CA ILE A 121 10.93 14.04 1.31
C ILE A 121 10.56 15.50 1.02
N TYR A 122 9.26 15.82 0.94
CA TYR A 122 8.80 17.20 0.78
C TYR A 122 9.25 18.10 1.93
N ARG A 123 9.08 17.64 3.19
CA ARG A 123 9.55 18.39 4.36
C ARG A 123 11.06 18.61 4.34
N GLU A 124 11.84 17.59 4.05
CA GLU A 124 13.30 17.70 3.95
C GLU A 124 13.72 18.66 2.83
N THR A 125 13.03 18.63 1.70
CA THR A 125 13.26 19.56 0.58
C THR A 125 12.93 21.00 1.01
N ILE A 126 11.79 21.25 1.64
CA ILE A 126 11.41 22.59 2.13
C ILE A 126 12.42 23.10 3.16
N ALA A 127 12.85 22.24 4.10
CA ALA A 127 13.89 22.60 5.07
C ALA A 127 15.22 22.97 4.38
N GLY A 128 15.63 22.20 3.37
CA GLY A 128 16.80 22.48 2.55
C GLY A 128 16.68 23.81 1.79
N VAL A 129 15.53 24.07 1.17
CA VAL A 129 15.27 25.34 0.46
C VAL A 129 15.25 26.51 1.44
N ASN A 130 14.65 26.36 2.63
CA ASN A 130 14.64 27.42 3.65
C ASN A 130 16.08 27.77 4.08
N HIS A 131 16.96 26.77 4.26
CA HIS A 131 18.38 27.00 4.50
C HIS A 131 19.08 27.77 3.36
N LEU A 132 18.81 27.41 2.09
CA LEU A 132 19.35 28.13 0.94
C LEU A 132 18.89 29.60 0.91
N VAL A 133 17.63 29.87 1.23
CA VAL A 133 17.10 31.24 1.24
C VAL A 133 17.70 32.07 2.37
N ARG A 134 17.93 31.50 3.55
CA ARG A 134 18.67 32.18 4.63
C ARG A 134 20.11 32.52 4.24
N ASN A 135 20.77 31.63 3.51
CA ASN A 135 22.11 31.89 2.98
C ASN A 135 22.10 32.98 1.90
N LEU A 136 21.14 32.95 0.98
CA LEU A 136 20.95 34.00 -0.02
C LEU A 136 20.70 35.37 0.64
N GLN A 137 19.86 35.43 1.68
CA GLN A 137 19.63 36.65 2.45
C GLN A 137 20.90 37.18 3.10
N SER A 138 21.68 36.29 3.72
CA SER A 138 22.98 36.67 4.29
C SER A 138 23.91 37.28 3.24
N ASN A 139 24.00 36.68 2.05
CA ASN A 139 24.80 37.20 0.95
C ASN A 139 24.29 38.56 0.43
N PHE A 140 22.97 38.75 0.32
CA PHE A 140 22.41 40.05 -0.08
C PHE A 140 22.66 41.15 0.95
N LEU A 141 22.66 40.82 2.24
CA LEU A 141 23.00 41.77 3.28
C LEU A 141 24.44 42.28 3.14
N ILE A 142 25.37 41.40 2.75
CA ILE A 142 26.76 41.76 2.43
C ILE A 142 26.81 42.68 1.21
N ILE A 143 26.11 42.34 0.12
CA ILE A 143 26.06 43.17 -1.11
C ILE A 143 25.51 44.57 -0.80
N ASN A 144 24.41 44.64 -0.03
CA ASN A 144 23.78 45.91 0.34
C ASN A 144 24.70 46.80 1.21
N HIS A 145 25.64 46.22 1.94
CA HIS A 145 26.62 46.96 2.75
C HIS A 145 27.88 47.38 1.98
N SER A 146 28.05 46.91 0.73
CA SER A 146 29.21 47.25 -0.09
C SER A 146 28.91 48.43 -1.01
N GLU A 147 29.54 49.59 -0.75
CA GLU A 147 29.31 50.82 -1.53
C GLU A 147 29.50 50.62 -3.03
N LYS A 148 30.55 49.91 -3.43
CA LYS A 148 30.90 49.71 -4.84
C LYS A 148 29.86 48.90 -5.63
N LEU A 149 29.30 47.85 -5.03
CA LEU A 149 28.25 47.05 -5.69
C LEU A 149 26.88 47.74 -5.59
N LYS A 150 26.63 48.47 -4.51
CA LYS A 150 25.41 49.26 -4.33
C LYS A 150 25.28 50.34 -5.40
N GLU A 151 26.39 50.98 -5.74
CA GLU A 151 26.47 51.97 -6.81
C GLU A 151 26.28 51.34 -8.20
N ASP A 152 26.87 50.17 -8.45
CA ASP A 152 26.79 49.46 -9.73
C ASP A 152 25.41 48.83 -10.01
N LEU A 153 24.73 48.31 -8.97
CA LEU A 153 23.39 47.71 -9.07
C LEU A 153 22.26 48.75 -9.05
N GLY A 154 22.47 49.89 -8.40
CA GLY A 154 21.44 50.91 -8.17
C GLY A 154 20.42 50.54 -7.09
N GLU A 155 19.85 51.56 -6.44
CA GLU A 155 18.88 51.42 -5.32
C GLU A 155 17.62 50.63 -5.72
N GLU A 156 17.11 50.81 -6.93
CA GLU A 156 15.88 50.16 -7.41
C GLU A 156 16.05 48.63 -7.49
N THR A 157 17.18 48.16 -8.02
CA THR A 157 17.52 46.73 -8.12
C THR A 157 17.68 46.11 -6.74
N ILE A 158 18.32 46.81 -5.80
CA ILE A 158 18.47 46.34 -4.41
C ILE A 158 17.10 46.27 -3.72
N HIS A 159 16.23 47.25 -3.94
CA HIS A 159 14.90 47.26 -3.35
C HIS A 159 14.03 46.11 -3.89
N ALA A 160 14.06 45.86 -5.20
CA ALA A 160 13.36 44.75 -5.83
C ALA A 160 13.88 43.38 -5.34
N LEU A 161 15.20 43.24 -5.20
CA LEU A 161 15.84 42.01 -4.74
C LEU A 161 15.52 41.70 -3.27
N ASN A 162 15.52 42.72 -2.41
CA ASN A 162 15.10 42.61 -1.02
C ASN A 162 13.61 42.25 -0.88
N ALA A 163 12.75 42.86 -1.70
CA ALA A 163 11.32 42.55 -1.72
C ALA A 163 11.08 41.09 -2.15
N SER A 164 11.70 40.64 -3.25
CA SER A 164 11.58 39.27 -3.73
C SER A 164 12.12 38.24 -2.73
N SER A 165 13.26 38.52 -2.09
CA SER A 165 13.82 37.63 -1.06
C SER A 165 12.92 37.51 0.17
N ARG A 166 12.25 38.59 0.58
CA ARG A 166 11.26 38.55 1.66
C ARG A 166 10.04 37.74 1.27
N GLU A 167 9.53 37.92 0.05
CA GLU A 167 8.38 37.18 -0.46
C GLU A 167 8.67 35.67 -0.54
N VAL A 168 9.82 35.28 -1.07
CA VAL A 168 10.26 33.87 -1.12
C VAL A 168 10.37 33.27 0.29
N ARG A 169 10.87 34.04 1.27
CA ARG A 169 10.95 33.58 2.66
C ARG A 169 9.56 33.39 3.27
N ASP A 170 8.64 34.33 3.05
CA ASP A 170 7.27 34.25 3.56
C ASP A 170 6.53 33.02 3.01
N ILE A 171 6.68 32.75 1.70
CA ILE A 171 6.12 31.55 1.07
C ILE A 171 6.75 30.28 1.68
N LEU A 172 8.06 30.25 1.89
CA LEU A 172 8.74 29.08 2.46
C LEU A 172 8.40 28.83 3.93
N ASP A 173 8.26 29.88 4.73
CA ASP A 173 7.84 29.74 6.13
C ASP A 173 6.40 29.21 6.19
N LYS A 174 5.49 29.75 5.36
CA LYS A 174 4.12 29.22 5.20
C LYS A 174 4.11 27.76 4.77
N LEU A 175 4.96 27.35 3.83
CA LEU A 175 5.08 25.96 3.39
C LEU A 175 5.70 25.05 4.45
N GLY A 176 6.62 25.55 5.28
CA GLY A 176 7.27 24.79 6.35
C GLY A 176 6.37 24.51 7.54
N GLU A 177 5.42 25.41 7.82
CA GLU A 177 4.44 25.29 8.91
C GLU A 177 3.25 24.36 8.57
N LEU A 178 3.09 23.95 7.31
CA LEU A 178 2.00 23.06 6.91
C LEU A 178 2.09 21.72 7.64
N GLU A 179 1.05 21.39 8.41
CA GLU A 179 0.88 20.08 9.05
C GLU A 179 0.49 19.01 8.00
N ASP A 180 -0.27 19.41 6.98
CA ASP A 180 -0.64 18.60 5.81
C ASP A 180 -0.24 19.29 4.50
N VAL A 181 0.48 18.57 3.65
CA VAL A 181 0.98 19.06 2.35
C VAL A 181 0.09 18.51 1.24
N THR A 182 -1.07 19.13 1.02
CA THR A 182 -1.95 18.81 -0.12
C THR A 182 -1.71 19.75 -1.30
N PRO A 183 -1.88 19.30 -2.56
CA PRO A 183 -1.69 20.13 -3.75
C PRO A 183 -2.54 21.41 -3.75
N GLU A 184 -3.73 21.35 -3.16
CA GLU A 184 -4.66 22.48 -3.04
C GLU A 184 -4.10 23.56 -2.11
N VAL A 185 -3.51 23.18 -0.99
CA VAL A 185 -2.92 24.11 -0.02
C VAL A 185 -1.62 24.73 -0.58
N ILE A 186 -0.81 23.96 -1.31
CA ILE A 186 0.37 24.49 -2.01
C ILE A 186 -0.04 25.53 -3.06
N SER A 187 -1.07 25.24 -3.86
CA SER A 187 -1.57 26.17 -4.87
C SER A 187 -2.13 27.44 -4.21
N ASP A 188 -2.92 27.31 -3.15
CA ASP A 188 -3.52 28.46 -2.48
C ASP A 188 -2.43 29.38 -1.91
N ILE A 189 -1.40 28.83 -1.26
CA ILE A 189 -0.29 29.63 -0.73
C ILE A 189 0.54 30.26 -1.85
N ALA A 190 0.90 29.49 -2.89
CA ALA A 190 1.72 29.99 -3.99
C ALA A 190 1.04 31.12 -4.79
N TYR A 191 -0.29 31.11 -4.88
CA TYR A 191 -1.07 32.10 -5.64
C TYR A 191 -1.81 33.13 -4.76
N SER A 192 -1.81 32.99 -3.44
CA SER A 192 -2.47 33.94 -2.51
C SER A 192 -1.95 35.38 -2.64
N ASN A 193 -0.65 35.55 -2.88
CA ASN A 193 -0.03 36.88 -3.03
C ASN A 193 -0.37 37.55 -4.38
N VAL A 194 -0.80 36.80 -5.40
CA VAL A 194 -1.17 37.34 -6.73
C VAL A 194 -2.56 38.01 -6.71
N ASN A 195 -3.44 37.62 -5.77
CA ASN A 195 -4.79 38.17 -5.68
C ASN A 195 -4.92 39.37 -4.73
N GLN A 196 -3.88 39.72 -3.96
CA GLN A 196 -3.89 40.91 -3.08
C GLN A 196 -3.37 42.19 -3.75
N THR A 197 -2.92 42.10 -5.01
CA THR A 197 -2.40 43.23 -5.81
C THR A 197 -3.38 43.75 -6.88
N LYS A 198 -4.69 43.50 -6.71
CA LYS A 198 -5.75 44.14 -7.49
C LYS A 198 -6.55 45.14 -6.66
#